data_AF-A0A813IR39-F1
#
_entry.id   AF-A0A813IR39-F1
#
_cell.length_a   1.000
_cell.length_b   1.000
_cell.length_c   1.000
_cell.angle_alpha   90.00
_cell.angle_beta   90.00
_cell.angle_gamma   90.00
#
_symmetry.space_group_name_H-M   'P 1'
#
loop_
_entity.id
_entity.type
_entity.pdbx_description
1 polymer ?
#
loop_
_entity_poly.entity_id
_entity_poly.type
_entity_poly.pdbx_seq_one_letter_code
_entity_poly.pdbx_strand_id
1 'polypeptide(L)'
;MRRSLHFFCALSGIVPWIACSDSAPTPVFPYIPSAGRAFAALAQAAYCGPVERLRNWTCGPCRRAGIQIVPGSIRFIEEGELWNRNATFIYLARVTTGFPQGDGCILSFRGSTNAANWVKDLQGWREMADFSGCPKCRVEAGFYSIWKRVEEKVLAHLSE
;
A
#
# COMPACT_ATOMS: atom_id res chain seq x y z
N MET A 1 -45.08 3.03 -13.03
CA MET A 1 -45.14 4.35 -13.70
C MET A 1 -44.19 5.30 -12.98
N ARG A 2 -43.27 5.92 -13.74
CA ARG A 2 -42.33 6.96 -13.29
C ARG A 2 -43.06 8.14 -12.67
N ARG A 3 -42.51 8.75 -11.62
CA ARG A 3 -42.45 10.22 -11.46
C ARG A 3 -41.16 10.62 -10.73
N SER A 4 -40.20 11.11 -11.52
CA SER A 4 -39.00 11.81 -11.07
C SER A 4 -39.38 13.21 -10.58
N LEU A 5 -38.89 13.61 -9.41
CA LEU A 5 -38.83 15.03 -9.04
C LEU A 5 -37.48 15.58 -9.52
N HIS A 6 -37.53 16.45 -10.52
CA HIS A 6 -36.39 17.27 -10.94
C HIS A 6 -36.46 18.60 -10.20
N PHE A 7 -35.44 18.89 -9.40
CA PHE A 7 -35.19 20.24 -8.91
C PHE A 7 -34.25 20.93 -9.90
N PHE A 8 -34.78 21.87 -10.67
CA PHE A 8 -33.99 22.80 -11.48
C PHE A 8 -33.61 24.00 -10.61
N CYS A 9 -32.33 24.19 -10.35
CA CYS A 9 -31.80 25.43 -9.85
C CYS A 9 -31.05 26.10 -11.01
N ALA A 10 -31.67 27.11 -11.62
CA ALA A 10 -31.05 27.97 -12.63
C ALA A 10 -30.86 29.35 -12.01
N LEU A 11 -29.62 29.69 -11.68
CA LEU A 11 -29.19 31.08 -11.59
C LEU A 11 -27.90 31.24 -12.40
N SER A 12 -28.04 32.07 -13.42
CA SER A 12 -27.03 32.58 -14.33
C SER A 12 -25.92 33.31 -13.57
N GLY A 13 -24.67 32.98 -13.90
CA GLY A 13 -23.50 33.83 -13.63
C GLY A 13 -22.58 33.37 -12.51
N ILE A 14 -22.16 32.10 -12.47
CA ILE A 14 -21.26 31.58 -11.43
C ILE A 14 -20.39 30.49 -12.06
N VAL A 15 -19.07 30.65 -12.00
CA VAL A 15 -18.09 29.60 -12.34
C VAL A 15 -18.42 28.38 -11.47
N PRO A 16 -18.70 27.19 -12.04
CA PRO A 16 -19.07 26.04 -11.24
C PRO A 16 -17.81 25.60 -10.48
N TRP A 17 -17.73 26.01 -9.21
CA TRP A 17 -17.00 25.26 -8.21
C TRP A 17 -17.56 23.85 -8.30
N ILE A 18 -16.78 22.94 -8.89
CA ILE A 18 -17.03 21.52 -8.81
C ILE A 18 -16.86 21.20 -7.32
N ALA A 19 -17.94 21.38 -6.56
CA ALA A 19 -18.04 20.85 -5.22
C ALA A 19 -17.83 19.34 -5.37
N CYS A 20 -16.83 18.80 -4.70
CA CYS A 20 -16.74 17.36 -4.51
C CYS A 20 -18.11 16.93 -3.96
N SER A 21 -18.88 16.23 -4.79
CA SER A 21 -20.19 15.69 -4.45
C SER A 21 -20.09 15.02 -3.08
N ASP A 22 -20.96 15.40 -2.15
CA ASP A 22 -21.09 14.76 -0.84
C ASP A 22 -21.20 13.25 -1.05
N SER A 23 -20.10 12.56 -0.79
CA SER A 23 -20.02 11.11 -0.86
C SER A 23 -20.91 10.54 0.25
N ALA A 24 -21.60 9.43 -0.05
CA ALA A 24 -22.33 8.64 0.95
C ALA A 24 -21.50 8.49 2.24
N PRO A 25 -22.13 8.50 3.43
CA PRO A 25 -21.41 8.45 4.70
C PRO A 25 -20.46 7.26 4.69
N THR A 26 -19.16 7.54 4.70
CA THR A 26 -18.13 6.53 4.68
C THR A 26 -18.28 5.69 5.94
N PRO A 27 -18.34 4.35 5.85
CA PRO A 27 -18.34 3.53 7.05
C PRO A 27 -17.11 3.90 7.89
N VAL A 28 -17.36 4.39 9.11
CA VAL A 28 -16.29 4.77 10.04
C VAL A 28 -15.76 3.48 10.63
N PHE A 29 -14.63 3.01 10.11
CA PHE A 29 -13.88 1.93 10.74
C PHE A 29 -13.08 2.52 11.91
N PRO A 30 -13.38 2.15 13.17
CA PRO A 30 -12.64 2.69 14.30
C PRO A 30 -11.17 2.24 14.22
N TYR A 31 -10.24 3.19 14.42
CA TYR A 31 -8.84 2.85 14.52
C TYR A 31 -8.59 1.93 15.73
N ILE A 32 -7.95 0.80 15.49
CA ILE A 32 -7.59 -0.17 16.53
C ILE A 32 -6.08 -0.02 16.81
N PRO A 33 -5.67 0.54 17.97
CA PRO A 33 -4.26 0.81 18.24
C PRO A 33 -3.34 -0.42 18.20
N SER A 34 -3.85 -1.60 18.57
CA SER A 34 -3.09 -2.84 18.47
C SER A 34 -2.80 -3.24 17.02
N ALA A 35 -3.78 -3.10 16.12
CA ALA A 35 -3.58 -3.34 14.69
C ALA A 35 -2.57 -2.36 14.10
N GLY A 36 -2.66 -1.07 14.47
CA GLY A 36 -1.69 -0.05 14.04
C GLY A 36 -0.25 -0.40 14.46
N ARG A 37 -0.05 -0.86 15.69
CA ARG A 37 1.26 -1.33 16.17
C ARG A 37 1.75 -2.57 15.42
N ALA A 38 0.86 -3.51 15.10
CA ALA A 38 1.20 -4.68 14.31
C ALA A 38 1.69 -4.28 12.91
N PHE A 39 0.94 -3.44 12.19
CA PHE A 39 1.33 -2.95 10.87
C PHE A 39 2.66 -2.16 10.89
N ALA A 40 2.88 -1.33 11.92
CA ALA A 40 4.15 -0.65 12.08
C ALA A 40 5.32 -1.62 12.26
N ALA A 41 5.13 -2.70 13.03
CA ALA A 41 6.14 -3.75 13.20
C ALA A 41 6.38 -4.53 11.90
N LEU A 42 5.33 -4.80 11.10
CA LEU A 42 5.46 -5.44 9.79
C LEU A 42 6.21 -4.58 8.77
N ALA A 43 5.96 -3.27 8.76
CA ALA A 43 6.71 -2.32 7.94
C ALA A 43 8.19 -2.29 8.37
N GLN A 44 8.46 -2.28 9.67
CA GLN A 44 9.83 -2.31 10.20
C GLN A 44 10.55 -3.62 9.85
N ALA A 45 9.85 -4.76 9.81
CA ALA A 45 10.44 -6.04 9.43
C ALA A 45 11.01 -6.02 8.00
N ALA A 46 10.42 -5.24 7.09
CA ALA A 46 10.92 -5.12 5.71
C ALA A 46 12.33 -4.52 5.66
N TYR A 47 12.70 -3.69 6.65
CA TYR A 47 14.05 -3.14 6.75
C TYR A 47 15.12 -4.14 7.19
N CYS A 48 14.75 -5.34 7.64
CA CYS A 48 15.72 -6.40 7.93
C CYS A 48 16.35 -6.99 6.65
N GLY A 49 15.74 -6.82 5.48
CA GLY A 49 16.19 -7.44 4.22
C GLY A 49 15.96 -8.96 4.17
N PRO A 50 16.50 -9.65 3.15
CA PRO A 50 16.28 -11.09 2.92
C PRO A 50 17.13 -11.97 3.86
N VAL A 51 17.07 -11.71 5.16
CA VAL A 51 17.84 -12.44 6.17
C VAL A 51 17.08 -13.63 6.72
N GLU A 52 17.81 -14.63 7.19
CA GLU A 52 17.26 -15.88 7.72
C GLU A 52 16.27 -15.65 8.87
N ARG A 53 16.51 -14.62 9.70
CA ARG A 53 15.59 -14.26 10.79
C ARG A 53 14.23 -13.77 10.30
N LEU A 54 14.18 -13.12 9.13
CA LEU A 54 12.92 -12.73 8.52
C LEU A 54 12.25 -13.97 7.94
N ARG A 55 12.99 -14.80 7.19
CA ARG A 55 12.50 -16.07 6.59
C ARG A 55 11.90 -17.03 7.62
N ASN A 56 12.48 -17.10 8.82
CA ASN A 56 12.00 -17.92 9.93
C ASN A 56 11.07 -17.18 10.89
N TRP A 57 10.71 -15.92 10.59
CA TRP A 57 9.83 -15.08 11.41
C TRP A 57 10.29 -14.89 12.87
N THR A 58 11.59 -14.88 13.11
CA THR A 58 12.19 -14.76 14.44
C THR A 58 12.73 -13.36 14.74
N CYS A 59 12.61 -12.43 13.78
CA CYS A 59 13.13 -11.08 13.92
C CYS A 59 12.45 -10.28 15.04
N GLY A 60 13.12 -9.24 15.56
CA GLY A 60 12.56 -8.37 16.61
C GLY A 60 11.20 -7.78 16.24
N PRO A 61 11.06 -7.13 15.07
CA PRO A 61 9.77 -6.66 14.58
C PRO A 61 8.74 -7.78 14.36
N CYS A 62 9.16 -8.96 13.86
CA CYS A 62 8.32 -10.13 13.65
C CYS A 62 7.58 -10.54 14.94
N ARG A 63 8.31 -10.60 16.07
CA ARG A 63 7.73 -10.91 17.39
C ARG A 63 6.81 -9.81 17.90
N ARG A 64 7.16 -8.53 17.68
CA ARG A 64 6.33 -7.39 18.09
C ARG A 64 5.04 -7.25 17.30
N ALA A 65 4.99 -7.77 16.07
CA ALA A 65 3.79 -7.75 15.26
C ALA A 65 2.65 -8.57 15.91
N GLY A 66 2.98 -9.54 16.77
CA GLY A 66 1.97 -10.33 17.49
C GLY A 66 1.14 -11.22 16.57
N ILE A 67 1.67 -11.56 15.39
CA ILE A 67 1.00 -12.41 14.39
C ILE A 67 1.80 -13.67 14.11
N GLN A 68 1.08 -14.73 13.76
CA GLN A 68 1.66 -16.00 13.34
C GLN A 68 1.55 -16.14 11.83
N ILE A 69 2.64 -16.58 11.21
CA ILE A 69 2.67 -16.87 9.78
C ILE A 69 2.79 -18.37 9.56
N VAL A 70 2.38 -18.83 8.37
CA VAL A 70 2.64 -20.20 7.95
C VAL A 70 4.14 -20.40 7.72
N PRO A 71 4.79 -21.37 8.39
CA PRO A 71 6.19 -21.68 8.15
C PRO A 71 6.48 -21.95 6.68
N GLY A 72 7.56 -21.39 6.15
CA GLY A 72 7.94 -21.55 4.74
C GLY A 72 7.10 -20.73 3.74
N SER A 73 6.10 -19.96 4.19
CA SER A 73 5.29 -19.10 3.29
C SER A 73 5.98 -17.79 2.89
N ILE A 74 7.12 -17.45 3.49
CA ILE A 74 7.79 -16.19 3.19
C ILE A 74 8.37 -16.20 1.78
N ARG A 75 8.07 -15.14 1.03
CA ARG A 75 8.65 -14.82 -0.28
C ARG A 75 9.28 -13.44 -0.22
N PHE A 76 10.37 -13.26 -0.96
CA PHE A 76 11.05 -11.97 -1.10
C PHE A 76 11.01 -11.55 -2.56
N ILE A 77 10.74 -10.29 -2.80
CA ILE A 77 10.90 -9.65 -4.10
C ILE A 77 11.95 -8.55 -3.92
N GLU A 78 13.01 -8.65 -4.71
CA GLU A 78 14.08 -7.66 -4.79
C GLU A 78 14.08 -7.10 -6.21
N GLU A 79 13.98 -5.77 -6.32
CA GLU A 79 14.04 -5.06 -7.59
C GLU A 79 15.08 -3.94 -7.51
N GLY A 80 15.91 -3.85 -8.55
CA GLY A 80 16.97 -2.86 -8.63
C GLY A 80 16.53 -1.60 -9.35
N GLU A 81 16.98 -0.44 -8.87
CA GLU A 81 16.82 0.86 -9.52
C GLU A 81 18.10 1.68 -9.40
N LEU A 82 18.46 2.43 -10.45
CA LEU A 82 19.54 3.43 -10.46
C LEU A 82 20.78 3.01 -9.65
N TRP A 83 21.54 2.04 -10.17
CA TRP A 83 22.77 1.49 -9.59
C TRP A 83 22.62 0.77 -8.24
N ASN A 84 21.43 0.73 -7.66
CA ASN A 84 21.14 -0.04 -6.45
C ASN A 84 20.34 -1.30 -6.80
N ARG A 85 20.96 -2.48 -6.65
CA ARG A 85 20.33 -3.78 -6.95
C ARG A 85 19.19 -4.17 -6.01
N ASN A 86 19.10 -3.54 -4.85
CA ASN A 86 18.06 -3.76 -3.85
C ASN A 86 17.46 -2.40 -3.49
N ALA A 87 17.02 -1.65 -4.51
CA ALA A 87 16.34 -0.37 -4.29
C ALA A 87 14.96 -0.62 -3.66
N THR A 88 14.22 -1.56 -4.25
CA THR A 88 12.90 -2.00 -3.77
C THR A 88 13.02 -3.39 -3.18
N PHE A 89 12.59 -3.52 -1.92
CA PHE A 89 12.48 -4.81 -1.23
C PHE A 89 11.05 -4.99 -0.74
N ILE A 90 10.49 -6.16 -0.99
CA ILE A 90 9.16 -6.53 -0.55
C ILE A 90 9.26 -7.93 0.05
N TYR A 91 8.55 -8.17 1.15
CA TYR A 91 8.28 -9.52 1.59
C TYR A 91 6.78 -9.81 1.62
N LEU A 92 6.46 -11.06 1.32
CA LEU A 92 5.12 -11.61 1.41
C LEU A 92 5.12 -12.76 2.40
N ALA A 93 4.01 -12.97 3.10
CA ALA A 93 3.83 -14.11 3.99
C ALA A 93 2.35 -14.42 4.18
N ARG A 94 2.00 -15.70 4.40
CA ARG A 94 0.65 -16.11 4.76
C ARG A 94 0.47 -16.07 6.27
N VAL A 95 -0.59 -15.43 6.74
CA VAL A 95 -0.96 -15.28 8.16
C VAL A 95 -2.00 -16.31 8.54
N THR A 96 -1.87 -16.89 9.73
CA THR A 96 -2.87 -17.79 10.32
C THR A 96 -3.62 -17.14 11.48
N THR A 97 -2.94 -16.36 12.31
CA THR A 97 -3.56 -15.74 13.48
C THR A 97 -2.92 -14.40 13.81
N GLY A 98 -3.64 -13.57 14.56
CA GLY A 98 -3.16 -12.29 15.07
C GLY A 98 -3.75 -11.05 14.38
N PHE A 99 -4.50 -11.21 13.30
CA PHE A 99 -5.35 -10.14 12.77
C PHE A 99 -6.80 -10.28 13.23
N PRO A 100 -7.53 -9.16 13.44
CA PRO A 100 -8.95 -9.18 13.77
C PRO A 100 -9.82 -9.92 12.73
N GLN A 101 -9.31 -10.07 11.50
CA GLN A 101 -10.01 -10.67 10.37
C GLN A 101 -9.63 -12.14 10.11
N GLY A 102 -8.74 -12.75 10.92
CA GLY A 102 -8.33 -14.15 10.77
C GLY A 102 -7.18 -14.35 9.77
N ASP A 103 -7.27 -15.42 8.98
CA ASP A 103 -6.29 -15.81 7.96
C ASP A 103 -6.16 -14.75 6.86
N GLY A 104 -4.95 -14.58 6.30
CA GLY A 104 -4.72 -13.60 5.24
C GLY A 104 -3.30 -13.58 4.70
N CYS A 105 -2.95 -12.56 3.93
CA CYS A 105 -1.60 -12.36 3.38
C CYS A 105 -1.02 -11.01 3.82
N ILE A 106 0.26 -11.00 4.13
CA ILE A 106 1.04 -9.77 4.33
C ILE A 106 1.72 -9.45 3.01
N LEU A 107 1.66 -8.18 2.63
CA LEU A 107 2.49 -7.58 1.60
C LEU A 107 3.13 -6.34 2.21
N SER A 108 4.43 -6.39 2.46
CA SER A 108 5.15 -5.29 3.13
C SER A 108 6.27 -4.78 2.25
N PHE A 109 6.15 -3.52 1.83
CA PHE A 109 7.16 -2.78 1.10
C PHE A 109 8.14 -2.15 2.09
N ARG A 110 9.44 -2.32 1.83
CA ARG A 110 10.46 -1.54 2.51
C ARG A 110 10.43 -0.13 1.93
N GLY A 111 10.27 0.86 2.79
CA GLY A 111 10.46 2.26 2.40
C GLY A 111 11.94 2.57 2.13
N SER A 112 12.22 3.81 1.74
CA SER A 112 13.58 4.28 1.47
C SER A 112 14.47 4.19 2.71
N THR A 113 15.68 3.65 2.56
CA THR A 113 16.70 3.58 3.64
C THR A 113 17.45 4.89 3.84
N ASN A 114 17.43 5.78 2.84
CA ASN A 114 18.06 7.10 2.86
C ASN A 114 17.02 8.22 2.59
N ALA A 115 16.03 8.33 3.49
CA ALA A 115 14.91 9.27 3.33
C ALA A 115 15.33 10.73 3.09
N ALA A 116 16.50 11.15 3.58
CA ALA A 116 17.03 12.52 3.39
C ALA A 116 17.46 12.83 1.94
N ASN A 117 17.98 11.84 1.19
CA ASN A 117 18.28 12.02 -0.24
C ASN A 117 16.99 11.89 -1.08
N TRP A 118 16.07 11.05 -0.64
CA TRP A 118 14.78 10.81 -1.27
C TRP A 118 13.88 12.06 -1.30
N VAL A 119 13.95 12.94 -0.30
CA VAL A 119 13.20 14.22 -0.29
C VAL A 119 13.63 15.19 -1.41
N LYS A 120 14.90 15.14 -1.84
CA LYS A 120 15.36 15.95 -2.97
C LYS A 120 14.98 15.34 -4.32
N ASP A 121 14.98 14.01 -4.45
CA ASP A 121 14.48 13.31 -5.64
C ASP A 121 12.94 13.39 -5.76
N LEU A 122 12.24 13.49 -4.62
CA LEU A 122 10.80 13.77 -4.51
C LEU A 122 10.35 15.07 -5.14
N GLN A 123 11.23 16.06 -5.27
CA GLN A 123 10.90 17.28 -5.97
C GLN A 123 10.76 17.06 -7.49
N GLY A 124 11.42 16.01 -8.03
CA GLY A 124 11.20 15.51 -9.40
C GLY A 124 9.93 14.66 -9.55
N TRP A 125 9.45 14.01 -8.48
CA TRP A 125 8.22 13.19 -8.42
C TRP A 125 6.89 13.97 -8.41
N ARG A 126 6.88 15.22 -8.90
CA ARG A 126 5.60 15.97 -9.06
C ARG A 126 4.80 15.54 -10.30
N GLU A 127 5.34 14.63 -11.09
CA GLU A 127 4.65 14.06 -12.23
C GLU A 127 3.54 13.12 -11.76
N MET A 128 2.36 13.30 -12.35
CA MET A 128 1.18 12.53 -12.03
C MET A 128 0.85 11.64 -13.23
N ALA A 129 0.79 10.33 -13.03
CA ALA A 129 0.43 9.35 -14.04
C ALA A 129 -1.06 8.99 -13.95
N ASP A 130 -1.66 8.62 -15.07
CA ASP A 130 -3.03 8.11 -15.10
C ASP A 130 -3.07 6.67 -14.56
N PHE A 131 -3.97 6.41 -13.61
CA PHE A 131 -4.11 5.09 -13.02
C PHE A 131 -5.00 4.20 -13.89
N SER A 132 -4.45 3.10 -14.40
CA SER A 132 -5.21 2.16 -15.22
C SER A 132 -6.35 1.56 -14.40
N GLY A 133 -7.60 1.73 -14.86
CA GLY A 133 -8.79 1.26 -14.15
C GLY A 133 -9.61 2.36 -13.48
N CYS A 134 -9.11 3.60 -13.45
CA CYS A 134 -9.90 4.75 -13.03
C CYS A 134 -9.63 5.97 -13.95
N PRO A 135 -10.49 6.25 -14.94
CA PRO A 135 -10.27 7.27 -15.99
C PRO A 135 -10.06 8.72 -15.51
N LYS A 136 -10.23 9.00 -14.21
CA LYS A 136 -10.02 10.32 -13.61
C LYS A 136 -9.10 10.27 -12.38
N CYS A 137 -8.55 9.11 -12.06
CA CYS A 137 -7.61 8.99 -10.95
C CYS A 137 -6.20 9.21 -11.48
N ARG A 138 -5.46 10.05 -10.76
CA ARG A 138 -4.04 10.26 -11.00
C ARG A 138 -3.26 9.89 -9.76
N VAL A 139 -2.11 9.29 -9.96
CA VAL A 139 -1.20 8.85 -8.90
C VAL A 139 0.19 9.40 -9.16
N GLU A 140 1.01 9.48 -8.12
CA GLU A 140 2.40 9.89 -8.24
C GLU A 140 3.13 8.89 -9.17
N ALA A 141 3.75 9.40 -10.24
CA ALA A 141 4.30 8.59 -11.31
C ALA A 141 5.43 7.67 -10.84
N GLY A 142 6.23 8.11 -9.88
CA GLY A 142 7.29 7.34 -9.23
C GLY A 142 6.78 6.07 -8.57
N PHE A 143 5.90 6.21 -7.59
CA PHE A 143 5.29 5.10 -6.88
C PHE A 143 4.55 4.16 -7.84
N TYR A 144 3.85 4.71 -8.83
CA TYR A 144 3.16 3.90 -9.81
C TYR A 144 4.13 3.09 -10.68
N SER A 145 5.24 3.69 -11.11
CA SER A 145 6.27 2.98 -11.88
C SER A 145 6.91 1.84 -11.07
N ILE A 146 7.18 2.05 -9.78
CA ILE A 146 7.69 1.02 -8.86
C ILE A 146 6.67 -0.11 -8.75
N TRP A 147 5.38 0.21 -8.52
CA TRP A 147 4.32 -0.78 -8.46
C TRP A 147 4.25 -1.61 -9.74
N LYS A 148 4.22 -0.98 -10.92
CA LYS A 148 4.15 -1.68 -12.21
C LYS A 148 5.32 -2.63 -12.46
N ARG A 149 6.51 -2.37 -11.90
CA ARG A 149 7.68 -3.26 -12.00
C ARG A 149 7.53 -4.54 -11.17
N VAL A 150 6.83 -4.46 -10.03
CA VAL A 150 6.72 -5.57 -9.07
C VAL A 150 5.35 -6.24 -9.10
N GLU A 151 4.34 -5.62 -9.71
CA GLU A 151 2.94 -6.06 -9.72
C GLU A 151 2.80 -7.53 -10.14
N GLU A 152 3.39 -7.93 -11.26
CA GLU A 152 3.31 -9.32 -11.74
C GLU A 152 3.93 -10.31 -10.75
N LYS A 153 5.10 -9.98 -10.18
CA LYS A 153 5.79 -10.82 -9.19
C LYS A 153 4.98 -10.94 -7.88
N VAL A 154 4.37 -9.84 -7.45
CA VAL A 154 3.50 -9.81 -6.27
C VAL A 154 2.27 -10.68 -6.49
N LEU A 155 1.59 -10.51 -7.63
CA LEU A 155 0.38 -11.28 -7.96
C LEU A 155 0.67 -12.77 -8.11
N ALA A 156 1.82 -13.14 -8.68
CA ALA A 156 2.25 -14.54 -8.76
C ALA A 156 2.36 -15.17 -7.36
N HIS A 157 3.01 -14.49 -6.41
CA HIS A 157 3.17 -15.01 -5.04
C HIS A 157 1.90 -14.97 -4.18
N LEU A 158 0.93 -14.09 -4.49
CA LEU A 158 -0.35 -14.07 -3.80
C LEU A 158 -1.32 -15.17 -4.28
N SER A 159 -1.02 -15.81 -5.41
CA SER A 159 -1.83 -16.90 -5.98
C SER A 159 -1.39 -18.31 -5.56
N GLU A 160 -0.27 -18.43 -4.84
CA GLU A 160 0.27 -19.66 -4.22
C GLU A 160 -0.42 -19.98 -2.87
#